data_AF-A0A561TFQ6-F1
#
_entry.id   AF-A0A561TFQ6-F1
#
_cell.length_a   1.000
_cell.length_b   1.000
_cell.length_c   1.000
_cell.angle_alpha   90.00
_cell.angle_beta   90.00
_cell.angle_gamma   90.00
#
_symmetry.space_group_name_H-M   'P 1'
#
loop_
_entity.id
_entity.type
_entity.pdbx_description
1 polymer ?
#
loop_
_entity_poly.entity_id
_entity_poly.type
_entity_poly.pdbx_seq_one_letter_code
_entity_poly.pdbx_strand_id
1 'polypeptide(L)'
;MGVMVTGDSVPVSSYKAPPYGGKPRIAEGALNVAGQHAVVSRSAWRWSRGGRALRIWAVGREYRYRETVNKRHHALERPGVQVLMTRSSWKDPETISGDMHGSVDSVDLSLAILFEGVYTRNLSLRGAVVSTPGRFLDSLGAL
;
A
#
# COMPACT_ATOMS: atom_id res chain seq x y z
N MET A 1 15.34 6.16 2.53
CA MET A 1 14.52 6.86 1.50
C MET A 1 13.15 7.12 2.10
N GLY A 2 12.40 8.11 1.61
CA GLY A 2 11.05 8.34 2.10
C GLY A 2 10.14 8.99 1.07
N VAL A 3 8.84 8.95 1.36
CA VAL A 3 7.81 9.71 0.66
C VAL A 3 7.06 10.55 1.69
N MET A 4 6.58 11.72 1.27
CA MET A 4 5.81 12.64 2.08
C MET A 4 4.64 13.17 1.26
N VAL A 5 3.51 13.37 1.92
CA VAL A 5 2.34 14.10 1.40
C VAL A 5 2.16 15.34 2.25
N THR A 6 1.89 16.45 1.57
CA THR A 6 1.65 17.77 2.15
C THR A 6 0.71 18.54 1.24
N GLY A 7 -0.09 19.43 1.81
CA GLY A 7 -1.00 20.33 1.10
C GLY A 7 -1.95 21.03 2.07
N ASP A 8 -2.62 22.08 1.61
CA ASP A 8 -3.35 23.01 2.48
C ASP A 8 -4.48 22.35 3.29
N SER A 9 -5.13 21.33 2.72
CA SER A 9 -6.27 20.64 3.34
C SER A 9 -6.01 19.16 3.64
N VAL A 10 -4.75 18.71 3.53
CA VAL A 10 -4.35 17.32 3.79
C VAL A 10 -3.27 17.33 4.87
N PRO A 11 -3.45 16.57 5.96
CA PRO A 11 -2.44 16.51 7.00
C PRO A 11 -1.13 15.97 6.42
N VAL A 12 -0.02 16.50 6.95
CA VAL A 12 1.30 16.01 6.61
C VAL A 12 1.41 14.55 7.03
N SER A 13 1.76 13.70 6.07
CA SER A 13 2.06 12.29 6.32
C SER A 13 3.37 11.92 5.65
N SER A 14 4.14 11.03 6.28
CA SER A 14 5.40 10.57 5.73
C SER A 14 5.64 9.11 6.01
N TYR A 15 6.32 8.45 5.08
CA TYR A 15 6.74 7.07 5.20
C TYR A 15 8.22 6.97 4.88
N LYS A 16 9.01 6.44 5.81
CA LYS A 16 10.46 6.25 5.66
C LYS A 16 10.82 4.78 5.78
N ALA A 17 11.57 4.26 4.81
CA ALA A 17 12.05 2.88 4.82
C ALA A 17 13.31 2.73 3.94
N PRO A 18 14.02 1.59 4.04
CA PRO A 18 15.06 1.24 3.08
C PRO A 18 14.53 1.25 1.63
N PRO A 19 15.30 1.78 0.66
CA PRO A 19 14.86 1.88 -0.73
C PRO A 19 14.84 0.52 -1.42
N TYR A 20 13.96 0.35 -2.40
CA TYR A 20 14.01 -0.71 -3.38
C TYR A 20 13.31 -0.30 -4.67
N GLY A 21 14.01 -0.41 -5.80
CA GLY A 21 13.49 0.04 -7.09
C GLY A 21 13.04 1.50 -7.07
N GLY A 22 13.77 2.38 -6.37
CA GLY A 22 13.47 3.81 -6.29
C GLY A 22 12.28 4.19 -5.41
N LYS A 23 11.76 3.30 -4.56
CA LYS A 23 10.67 3.60 -3.61
C LYS A 23 10.94 2.99 -2.22
N PRO A 24 10.39 3.55 -1.14
CA PRO A 24 10.53 2.98 0.20
C PRO A 24 9.80 1.62 0.31
N ARG A 25 10.47 0.60 0.87
CA ARG A 25 9.89 -0.74 1.11
C ARG A 25 8.87 -0.74 2.24
N ILE A 26 7.80 -1.51 2.08
CA ILE A 26 6.73 -1.66 3.10
C ILE A 26 7.19 -2.39 4.38
N ALA A 27 8.13 -3.34 4.26
CA ALA A 27 8.37 -4.32 5.33
C ALA A 27 9.07 -3.75 6.59
N GLU A 28 9.68 -2.57 6.49
CA GLU A 28 10.63 -2.06 7.48
C GLU A 28 10.53 -0.53 7.62
N GLY A 29 9.31 0.02 7.51
CA GLY A 29 9.13 1.46 7.47
C GLY A 29 8.43 2.08 8.66
N ALA A 30 8.80 3.31 8.95
CA ALA A 30 8.14 4.18 9.94
C ALA A 30 7.11 5.05 9.22
N LEU A 31 5.86 4.97 9.66
CA LEU A 31 4.75 5.80 9.19
C LEU A 31 4.46 6.89 10.21
N ASN A 32 4.37 8.14 9.74
CA ASN A 32 3.83 9.25 10.52
C ASN A 32 2.66 9.88 9.78
N VAL A 33 1.59 10.18 10.50
CA VAL A 33 0.35 10.76 9.96
C VAL A 33 -0.10 11.87 10.91
N ALA A 34 -0.28 13.09 10.39
CA ALA A 34 -0.67 14.25 11.20
C ALA A 34 0.23 14.45 12.45
N GLY A 35 1.53 14.21 12.29
CA GLY A 35 2.51 14.31 13.38
C GLY A 35 2.51 13.15 14.39
N GLN A 36 1.67 12.12 14.19
CA GLN A 36 1.59 10.96 15.07
C GLN A 36 2.22 9.73 14.43
N HIS A 37 2.92 8.92 15.23
CA HIS A 37 3.42 7.64 14.79
C HIS A 37 2.25 6.67 14.53
N ALA A 38 2.30 6.01 13.37
CA ALA A 38 1.29 5.06 12.94
C ALA A 38 1.94 3.71 12.64
N VAL A 39 1.14 2.65 12.73
CA VAL A 39 1.62 1.28 12.58
C VAL A 39 1.18 0.74 11.23
N VAL A 40 2.11 0.13 10.51
CA VAL A 40 1.83 -0.60 9.27
C VAL A 40 2.18 -2.06 9.49
N SER A 41 1.23 -2.95 9.22
CA SER A 41 1.46 -4.40 9.28
C SER A 41 1.02 -5.08 7.99
N ARG A 42 1.74 -6.13 7.63
CA ARG A 42 1.42 -7.01 6.50
C ARG A 42 0.79 -8.29 7.04
N SER A 43 -0.28 -8.75 6.41
CA SER A 43 -0.72 -10.14 6.58
C SER A 43 0.17 -11.03 5.71
N ALA A 44 1.23 -11.61 6.29
CA ALA A 44 2.20 -12.46 5.58
C ALA A 44 1.64 -13.83 5.11
N TRP A 45 0.42 -14.18 5.52
CA TRP A 45 -0.08 -15.57 5.54
C TRP A 45 -1.24 -15.87 4.59
N ARG A 46 -1.50 -15.06 3.56
CA ARG A 46 -2.60 -15.33 2.62
C ARG A 46 -2.23 -15.09 1.16
N TRP A 47 -2.27 -16.20 0.41
CA TRP A 47 -1.97 -16.28 -1.02
C TRP A 47 -3.11 -15.74 -1.91
N SER A 48 -4.31 -15.52 -1.35
CA SER A 48 -5.48 -15.06 -2.10
C SER A 48 -5.49 -13.53 -2.33
N ARG A 49 -6.13 -13.11 -3.44
CA ARG A 49 -6.26 -11.70 -3.87
C ARG A 49 -6.76 -10.75 -2.76
N GLY A 50 -7.65 -11.22 -1.87
CA GLY A 50 -8.18 -10.43 -0.74
C GLY A 50 -7.34 -10.45 0.53
N GLY A 51 -6.37 -11.36 0.66
CA GLY A 51 -5.56 -11.53 1.87
C GLY A 51 -4.32 -10.64 1.96
N ARG A 52 -3.99 -9.92 0.89
CA ARG A 52 -2.73 -9.18 0.72
C ARG A 52 -2.86 -7.67 0.99
N ALA A 53 -3.87 -7.26 1.75
CA ALA A 53 -4.00 -5.88 2.17
C ALA A 53 -2.95 -5.51 3.22
N LEU A 54 -2.44 -4.29 3.14
CA LEU A 54 -1.74 -3.66 4.26
C LEU A 54 -2.79 -3.26 5.29
N ARG A 55 -2.55 -3.60 6.55
CA ARG A 55 -3.31 -3.06 7.67
C ARG A 55 -2.54 -1.88 8.22
N ILE A 56 -3.21 -0.75 8.35
CA ILE A 56 -2.61 0.49 8.82
C ILE A 56 -3.43 0.95 10.02
N TRP A 57 -2.76 1.23 11.13
CA TRP A 57 -3.37 1.88 12.29
C TRP A 57 -2.84 3.30 12.39
N ALA A 58 -3.71 4.27 12.15
CA ALA A 58 -3.35 5.69 12.11
C ALA A 58 -4.47 6.52 12.73
N VAL A 59 -4.11 7.50 13.58
CA VAL A 59 -5.04 8.46 14.18
C VAL A 59 -6.28 7.77 14.82
N GLY A 60 -6.04 6.66 15.52
CA GLY A 60 -7.08 5.89 16.21
C GLY A 60 -8.00 5.04 15.31
N ARG A 61 -7.66 4.84 14.03
CA ARG A 61 -8.49 4.11 13.07
C ARG A 61 -7.69 3.01 12.37
N GLU A 62 -8.38 1.91 12.06
CA GLU A 62 -7.84 0.86 11.20
C GLU A 62 -8.21 1.12 9.74
N TYR A 63 -7.22 1.00 8.87
CA TYR A 63 -7.33 1.08 7.44
C TYR A 63 -6.82 -0.19 6.77
N ARG A 64 -7.34 -0.47 5.58
CA ARG A 64 -6.84 -1.50 4.66
C ARG A 64 -6.44 -0.86 3.36
N TYR A 65 -5.22 -1.13 2.89
CA TYR A 65 -4.74 -0.69 1.59
C TYR A 65 -4.41 -1.89 0.71
N ARG A 66 -4.98 -1.96 -0.50
CA ARG A 66 -4.82 -3.11 -1.40
C ARG A 66 -4.78 -2.73 -2.87
N GLU A 67 -4.14 -3.57 -3.68
CA GLU A 67 -4.32 -3.56 -5.14
C GLU A 67 -5.72 -4.10 -5.49
N THR A 68 -6.39 -3.51 -6.47
CA THR A 68 -7.75 -3.91 -6.89
C THR A 68 -7.73 -4.65 -8.22
N VAL A 69 -7.56 -3.94 -9.33
CA VAL A 69 -7.62 -4.51 -10.69
C VAL A 69 -6.23 -4.94 -11.18
N ASN A 70 -5.26 -4.04 -11.03
CA ASN A 70 -3.87 -4.25 -11.41
C ASN A 70 -2.99 -3.24 -10.65
N LYS A 71 -1.66 -3.27 -10.88
CA LYS A 71 -0.66 -2.40 -10.21
C LYS A 71 -0.89 -0.89 -10.29
N ARG A 72 -1.81 -0.43 -11.14
CA ARG A 72 -2.19 0.98 -11.28
C ARG A 72 -3.39 1.35 -10.41
N HIS A 73 -4.14 0.37 -9.89
CA HIS A 73 -5.37 0.61 -9.16
C HIS A 73 -5.25 0.08 -7.73
N HIS A 74 -5.53 0.95 -6.76
CA HIS A 74 -5.53 0.61 -5.36
C HIS A 74 -6.80 1.12 -4.68
N ALA A 75 -7.07 0.58 -3.50
CA ALA A 75 -8.13 1.06 -2.63
C ALA A 75 -7.58 1.21 -1.21
N LEU A 76 -7.90 2.35 -0.58
CA LEU A 76 -7.83 2.53 0.87
C LEU A 76 -9.25 2.41 1.43
N GLU A 77 -9.43 1.55 2.43
CA GLU A 77 -10.74 1.22 2.99
C GLU A 77 -10.70 1.32 4.52
N ARG A 78 -11.75 1.89 5.11
CA ARG A 78 -12.10 1.79 6.53
C ARG A 78 -13.63 1.65 6.64
N PRO A 79 -14.22 1.34 7.82
CA PRO A 79 -15.67 1.23 7.93
C PRO A 79 -16.40 2.46 7.38
N GLY A 80 -17.29 2.24 6.41
CA GLY A 80 -18.09 3.28 5.76
C GLY A 80 -17.36 4.18 4.76
N VAL A 81 -16.09 3.94 4.46
CA VAL A 81 -15.28 4.79 3.57
C VAL A 81 -14.40 3.96 2.63
N GLN A 82 -14.36 4.41 1.37
CA GLN A 82 -13.45 3.89 0.36
C GLN A 82 -12.87 5.03 -0.48
N VAL A 83 -11.55 5.01 -0.65
CA VAL A 83 -10.83 5.87 -1.60
C VAL A 83 -10.20 4.97 -2.65
N LEU A 84 -10.68 5.06 -3.88
CA LEU A 84 -10.13 4.36 -5.04
C LEU A 84 -9.08 5.24 -5.68
N MET A 85 -7.91 4.67 -5.98
CA MET A 85 -6.80 5.40 -6.57
C MET A 85 -6.41 4.76 -7.90
N THR A 86 -6.11 5.59 -8.90
CA THR A 86 -5.64 5.19 -10.22
C THR A 86 -4.38 5.97 -10.59
N ARG A 87 -3.35 5.25 -11.03
CA ARG A 87 -2.13 5.83 -11.61
C ARG A 87 -2.21 5.92 -13.13
N SER A 88 -1.65 6.99 -13.69
CA SER A 88 -1.37 7.11 -15.13
C SER A 88 -0.51 5.98 -15.69
N SER A 89 0.46 5.49 -14.91
CA SER A 89 1.31 4.36 -15.29
C SER A 89 1.62 3.46 -14.08
N TRP A 90 2.02 2.21 -14.33
CA TRP A 90 2.44 1.30 -13.25
C TRP A 90 3.88 1.60 -12.78
N LYS A 91 4.69 2.21 -13.65
CA LYS A 91 6.10 2.55 -13.45
C LYS A 91 6.26 4.05 -13.69
N ASP A 92 6.67 4.78 -12.65
CA ASP A 92 6.92 6.22 -12.69
C ASP A 92 5.67 7.01 -13.16
N PRO A 93 4.58 7.02 -12.36
CA PRO A 93 3.36 7.74 -12.71
C PRO A 93 3.57 9.26 -12.61
N GLU A 94 3.09 9.99 -13.62
CA GLU A 94 3.08 11.46 -13.61
C GLU A 94 1.86 12.00 -12.86
N THR A 95 0.73 11.30 -13.00
CA THR A 95 -0.53 11.64 -12.31
C THR A 95 -1.08 10.46 -11.52
N ILE A 96 -1.73 10.80 -10.41
CA ILE A 96 -2.61 9.94 -9.63
C ILE A 96 -3.97 10.63 -9.53
N SER A 97 -5.04 9.87 -9.71
CA SER A 97 -6.42 10.31 -9.57
C SER A 97 -7.18 9.35 -8.66
N GLY A 98 -8.36 9.76 -8.19
CA GLY A 98 -9.15 8.87 -7.36
C GLY A 98 -10.60 9.27 -7.21
N ASP A 99 -11.40 8.29 -6.82
CA ASP A 99 -12.82 8.41 -6.51
C ASP A 99 -13.03 8.15 -5.01
N MET A 100 -13.95 8.91 -4.43
CA MET A 100 -14.24 8.90 -3.00
C MET A 100 -15.67 8.42 -2.74
N HIS A 101 -15.82 7.50 -1.79
CA HIS A 101 -17.13 6.99 -1.39
C HIS A 101 -17.28 7.03 0.13
N GLY A 102 -18.44 7.53 0.58
CA GLY A 102 -18.76 7.70 2.00
C GLY A 102 -18.21 9.00 2.60
N SER A 103 -18.14 9.06 3.93
CA SER A 103 -17.67 10.23 4.68
C SER A 103 -16.14 10.28 4.74
N VAL A 104 -15.52 10.48 3.58
CA VAL A 104 -14.07 10.62 3.42
C VAL A 104 -13.58 11.90 4.09
N ASP A 105 -12.49 11.81 4.85
CA ASP A 105 -11.81 12.97 5.42
C ASP A 105 -10.36 13.12 4.92
N SER A 106 -9.69 14.16 5.40
CA SER A 106 -8.34 14.51 4.97
C SER A 106 -7.28 13.49 5.36
N VAL A 107 -7.46 12.74 6.45
CA VAL A 107 -6.55 11.65 6.84
C VAL A 107 -6.65 10.50 5.83
N ASP A 108 -7.88 10.17 5.42
CA ASP A 108 -8.13 9.12 4.43
C ASP A 108 -7.42 9.46 3.09
N LEU A 109 -7.55 10.71 2.63
CA LEU A 109 -6.87 11.20 1.42
C LEU A 109 -5.34 11.20 1.54
N SER A 110 -4.82 11.73 2.65
CA SER A 110 -3.37 11.80 2.90
C SER A 110 -2.74 10.41 2.86
N LEU A 111 -3.38 9.43 3.51
CA LEU A 111 -2.94 8.03 3.50
C LEU A 111 -3.01 7.42 2.10
N ALA A 112 -4.14 7.58 1.39
CA ALA A 112 -4.32 6.99 0.06
C ALA A 112 -3.23 7.48 -0.91
N ILE A 113 -2.99 8.79 -0.94
CA ILE A 113 -1.95 9.42 -1.76
C ILE A 113 -0.54 8.95 -1.34
N LEU A 114 -0.26 8.90 -0.04
CA LEU A 114 1.06 8.53 0.47
C LEU A 114 1.48 7.13 -0.01
N PHE A 115 0.56 6.17 0.06
CA PHE A 115 0.83 4.79 -0.33
C PHE A 115 0.98 4.61 -1.85
N GLU A 116 0.59 5.59 -2.67
CA GLU A 116 0.91 5.59 -4.10
C GLU A 116 2.42 5.80 -4.37
N GLY A 117 3.11 6.50 -3.46
CA GLY A 117 4.56 6.69 -3.49
C GLY A 117 5.37 5.58 -2.82
N VAL A 118 4.73 4.63 -2.14
CA VAL A 118 5.40 3.50 -1.47
C VAL A 118 5.56 2.31 -2.42
N TYR A 119 6.61 1.50 -2.22
CA TYR A 119 6.83 0.31 -3.03
C TYR A 119 5.80 -0.80 -2.73
N THR A 120 4.72 -0.83 -3.51
CA THR A 120 3.60 -1.78 -3.35
C THR A 120 3.71 -3.03 -4.22
N ARG A 121 4.84 -3.30 -4.91
CA ARG A 121 4.94 -4.45 -5.86
C ARG A 121 4.61 -5.81 -5.21
N ASN A 122 4.85 -5.96 -3.91
CA ASN A 122 4.53 -7.17 -3.16
C ASN A 122 3.03 -7.32 -2.83
N LEU A 123 2.18 -6.36 -3.21
CA LEU A 123 0.72 -6.47 -3.20
C LEU A 123 0.19 -7.08 -4.52
N SER A 124 1.00 -7.04 -5.60
CA SER A 124 0.62 -7.53 -6.93
C SER A 124 0.82 -9.05 -7.13
N LEU A 125 -0.01 -9.65 -8.01
CA LEU A 125 0.02 -11.07 -8.40
C LEU A 125 1.42 -11.60 -8.77
N ARG A 126 2.17 -10.89 -9.62
CA ARG A 126 3.50 -11.34 -10.13
C ARG A 126 4.68 -11.05 -9.20
N GLY A 127 4.54 -10.15 -8.22
CA GLY A 127 5.64 -9.80 -7.31
C GLY A 127 6.01 -10.92 -6.33
N ALA A 128 5.05 -11.76 -5.97
CA ALA A 128 5.24 -12.89 -5.06
C ALA A 128 5.94 -14.09 -5.72
N VAL A 129 5.79 -14.27 -7.04
CA VAL A 129 6.41 -15.38 -7.78
C VAL A 129 7.92 -15.19 -7.91
N VAL A 130 8.38 -13.93 -7.95
CA VAL A 130 9.82 -13.60 -8.09
C VAL A 130 10.54 -13.56 -6.72
N SER A 131 9.81 -13.46 -5.61
CA SER A 131 10.38 -13.39 -4.25
C SER A 131 10.53 -14.74 -3.54
N THR A 132 10.37 -15.86 -4.25
CA THR A 132 10.60 -17.21 -3.72
C THR A 132 11.92 -17.74 -4.29
N PRO A 133 13.03 -17.75 -3.53
CA PRO A 133 14.16 -18.61 -3.89
C PRO A 133 13.74 -20.07 -3.64
N GLY A 134 13.84 -20.89 -4.69
CA GLY A 134 13.94 -22.36 -4.65
C GLY A 134 13.01 -23.11 -3.70
N ARG A 135 11.82 -23.50 -4.17
CA ARG A 135 11.13 -24.69 -3.62
C ARG A 135 10.13 -25.36 -4.59
N PHE A 136 10.50 -25.42 -5.87
CA PHE A 136 9.74 -26.11 -6.93
C PHE A 136 10.32 -27.50 -7.29
N LEU A 137 10.92 -28.23 -6.34
CA LEU A 137 11.48 -29.56 -6.59
C LEU A 137 11.02 -30.70 -5.66
N ASP A 138 10.00 -30.52 -4.82
CA ASP A 138 9.53 -31.61 -3.92
C ASP A 138 8.21 -32.29 -4.36
N SER A 139 7.71 -32.08 -5.58
CA SER A 139 6.43 -32.71 -6.00
C SER A 139 6.44 -33.46 -7.34
N LEU A 140 7.60 -33.89 -7.83
CA LEU A 140 7.73 -34.78 -8.99
C LEU A 140 8.68 -35.95 -8.72
N GLY A 141 8.52 -36.61 -7.57
CA GLY A 141 9.29 -37.80 -7.19
C GLY A 141 8.49 -38.85 -6.40
N ALA A 142 7.16 -38.73 -6.34
CA ALA A 142 6.31 -39.68 -5.65
C ALA A 142 5.08 -40.01 -6.49
N LEU A 143 5.30 -40.71 -7.60
CA LEU A 143 4.37 -41.65 -8.23
C LEU A 143 5.19 -42.72 -8.95
#